data_AF-A0A101K3L3-F1
#
_entry.id   AF-A0A101K3L3-F1
#
_cell.length_a   1.000
_cell.length_b   1.000
_cell.length_c   1.000
_cell.angle_alpha   90.00
_cell.angle_beta   90.00
_cell.angle_gamma   90.00
#
_symmetry.space_group_name_H-M   'P 1'
#
loop_
_entity.id
_entity.type
_entity.pdbx_description
1 polymer ?
#
loop_
_entity_poly.entity_id
_entity_poly.type
_entity_poly.pdbx_seq_one_letter_code
_entity_poly.pdbx_strand_id
1 'polypeptide(L)'
;MRSGCFHDAENDILLIEKEGVLTVTQNGRSYLALRWKMTEEVAAVVQTAIRFGLSKLWQDGHPKGRQSSHISFSCSHEPASWVFALGLEACPPRLQKITFNKRFLPIFEASHIEWTRQKSGGHIFVPPGSLAEVLGILRARVTRSVVPE
;
A
#
# COMPACT_ATOMS: atom_id res chain seq x y z
N MET A 1 -19.77 -19.07 -0.25
CA MET A 1 -19.06 -17.77 -0.32
C MET A 1 -18.07 -17.85 -1.48
N ARG A 2 -18.07 -16.91 -2.43
CA ARG A 2 -17.04 -16.86 -3.47
C ARG A 2 -15.76 -16.36 -2.79
N SER A 3 -14.69 -17.16 -2.82
CA SER A 3 -13.35 -16.70 -2.43
C SER A 3 -12.92 -15.59 -3.38
N GLY A 4 -12.57 -14.42 -2.84
CA GLY A 4 -12.00 -13.33 -3.63
C GLY A 4 -10.54 -13.65 -4.00
N CYS A 5 -10.18 -13.34 -5.25
CA CYS A 5 -8.83 -13.53 -5.78
C CYS A 5 -8.45 -12.29 -6.61
N PHE A 6 -7.19 -11.87 -6.50
CA PHE A 6 -6.56 -10.93 -7.39
C PHE A 6 -5.24 -11.52 -7.88
N HIS A 7 -5.01 -11.43 -9.19
CA HIS A 7 -3.80 -11.96 -9.82
C HIS A 7 -3.28 -10.95 -10.84
N ASP A 8 -1.99 -10.63 -10.73
CA ASP A 8 -1.25 -9.87 -11.72
C ASP A 8 0.06 -10.61 -12.03
N ALA A 9 0.07 -11.30 -13.18
CA ALA A 9 1.17 -12.17 -13.58
C ALA A 9 2.46 -11.39 -13.91
N GLU A 10 2.34 -10.16 -14.40
CA GLU A 10 3.50 -9.34 -14.78
C GLU A 10 4.37 -9.00 -13.57
N ASN A 11 3.74 -8.73 -12.43
CA ASN A 11 4.44 -8.39 -11.19
C ASN A 11 4.56 -9.56 -10.21
N ASP A 12 4.18 -10.77 -10.63
CA ASP A 12 4.08 -11.98 -9.81
C ASP A 12 3.29 -11.72 -8.51
N ILE A 13 2.12 -11.11 -8.60
CA ILE A 13 1.28 -10.80 -7.45
C ILE A 13 0.06 -11.72 -7.44
N LEU A 14 -0.11 -12.46 -6.35
CA LEU A 14 -1.29 -13.28 -6.10
C LEU A 14 -1.84 -13.01 -4.71
N LEU A 15 -3.07 -12.52 -4.66
CA LEU A 15 -3.83 -12.30 -3.42
C LEU A 15 -5.03 -13.23 -3.42
N ILE A 16 -5.11 -14.13 -2.45
CA ILE A 16 -6.23 -15.08 -2.33
C ILE A 16 -6.81 -15.01 -0.94
N GLU A 17 -8.12 -14.79 -0.84
CA GLU A 17 -8.85 -14.99 0.40
C GLU A 17 -9.24 -16.46 0.58
N LYS A 18 -8.72 -17.08 1.65
CA LYS A 18 -9.10 -18.42 2.11
C LYS A 18 -9.51 -18.34 3.58
N GLU A 19 -10.63 -18.97 3.93
CA GLU A 19 -11.11 -19.05 5.31
C GLU A 19 -11.24 -17.68 6.01
N GLY A 20 -11.55 -16.64 5.23
CA GLY A 20 -11.70 -15.27 5.74
C GLY A 20 -10.41 -14.53 6.02
N VAL A 21 -9.26 -15.05 5.56
CA VAL A 21 -7.93 -14.42 5.66
C VAL A 21 -7.33 -14.24 4.27
N LEU A 22 -6.80 -13.05 4.00
CA LEU A 22 -6.09 -12.73 2.78
C LEU A 22 -4.64 -13.24 2.83
N THR A 23 -4.26 -14.09 1.88
CA THR A 23 -2.87 -14.47 1.64
C THR A 23 -2.30 -13.59 0.54
N VAL A 24 -1.11 -13.05 0.76
CA VAL A 24 -0.33 -12.29 -0.24
C VAL A 24 0.86 -13.16 -0.64
N THR A 25 1.00 -13.41 -1.94
CA THR A 25 2.10 -14.15 -2.54
C THR A 25 2.75 -13.29 -3.61
N GLN A 26 4.08 -13.15 -3.55
CA GLN A 26 4.88 -12.49 -4.56
C GLN A 26 6.35 -12.93 -4.53
N ASN A 27 6.94 -13.17 -5.70
CA ASN A 27 8.34 -13.55 -5.90
C ASN A 27 8.72 -14.78 -5.06
N GLY A 28 7.87 -15.81 -5.08
CA GLY A 28 8.05 -17.04 -4.29
C GLY A 28 7.88 -16.90 -2.77
N ARG A 29 7.54 -15.71 -2.27
CA ARG A 29 7.28 -15.45 -0.86
C ARG A 29 5.79 -15.30 -0.59
N SER A 30 5.32 -15.85 0.53
CA SER A 30 3.92 -15.75 0.95
C SER A 30 3.78 -15.34 2.41
N TYR A 31 2.76 -14.53 2.71
CA TYR A 31 2.36 -14.22 4.07
C TYR A 31 0.85 -14.01 4.21
N LEU A 32 0.33 -14.17 5.42
CA LEU A 32 -1.05 -13.87 5.77
C LEU A 32 -1.19 -12.40 6.18
N ALA A 33 -2.03 -11.66 5.46
CA ALA A 33 -2.44 -10.32 5.85
C ALA A 33 -3.60 -10.42 6.84
N LEU A 34 -3.28 -10.39 8.13
CA LEU A 34 -4.23 -10.60 9.22
C LEU A 34 -5.37 -9.58 9.17
N ARG A 35 -6.61 -10.07 9.35
CA ARG A 35 -7.87 -9.31 9.33
C ARG A 35 -8.27 -8.74 7.97
N TRP A 36 -7.39 -8.81 6.97
CA TRP A 36 -7.69 -8.40 5.61
C TRP A 36 -8.47 -9.47 4.86
N LYS A 37 -9.32 -9.00 3.94
CA LYS A 37 -10.12 -9.77 3.01
C LYS A 37 -9.98 -9.18 1.62
N MET A 38 -10.27 -9.98 0.59
CA MET A 38 -10.20 -9.51 -0.79
C MET A 38 -11.50 -8.80 -1.16
N THR A 39 -11.55 -7.49 -0.90
CA THR A 39 -12.68 -6.63 -1.30
C THR A 39 -12.41 -5.92 -2.62
N GLU A 40 -13.45 -5.36 -3.25
CA GLU A 40 -13.30 -4.51 -4.45
C GLU A 40 -12.39 -3.30 -4.17
N GLU A 41 -12.48 -2.70 -2.98
CA GLU A 41 -11.64 -1.58 -2.55
C GLU A 41 -10.16 -2.00 -2.45
N VAL A 42 -9.87 -3.17 -1.86
CA VAL A 42 -8.51 -3.71 -1.81
C VAL A 42 -7.98 -3.99 -3.21
N ALA A 43 -8.81 -4.56 -4.10
CA ALA A 43 -8.46 -4.79 -5.49
C ALA A 43 -8.11 -3.48 -6.21
N ALA A 44 -8.95 -2.45 -6.04
CA ALA A 44 -8.76 -1.13 -6.64
C ALA A 44 -7.47 -0.46 -6.14
N VAL A 45 -7.14 -0.58 -4.86
CA VAL A 45 -5.87 -0.09 -4.31
C VAL A 45 -4.68 -0.79 -4.94
N VAL A 46 -4.70 -2.13 -5.02
CA VAL A 46 -3.60 -2.91 -5.60
C VAL A 46 -3.40 -2.56 -7.07
N GLN A 47 -4.48 -2.51 -7.86
CA GLN A 47 -4.44 -2.08 -9.26
C GLN A 47 -3.88 -0.67 -9.42
N THR A 48 -4.34 0.27 -8.59
CA THR A 48 -3.83 1.64 -8.61
C THR A 48 -2.35 1.67 -8.27
N ALA A 49 -1.91 0.95 -7.24
CA ALA A 49 -0.50 0.88 -6.86
C ALA A 49 0.38 0.40 -8.03
N ILE A 50 -0.02 -0.70 -8.68
CA ILE A 50 0.68 -1.28 -9.84
C ILE A 50 0.79 -0.26 -10.98
N ARG A 51 -0.31 0.45 -11.32
CA ARG A 51 -0.31 1.50 -12.36
C ARG A 51 0.68 2.63 -12.09
N PHE A 52 1.02 2.87 -10.82
CA PHE A 52 2.00 3.87 -10.39
C PHE A 52 3.39 3.27 -10.12
N GLY A 53 3.63 2.00 -10.48
CA GLY A 53 4.92 1.32 -10.29
C GLY A 53 5.18 0.84 -8.86
N LEU A 54 4.16 0.84 -7.99
CA LEU A 54 4.24 0.38 -6.60
C LEU A 54 3.79 -1.07 -6.49
N SER A 55 4.49 -1.96 -7.18
CA SER A 55 4.08 -3.36 -7.30
C SER A 55 4.68 -4.28 -6.23
N LYS A 56 5.54 -3.79 -5.34
CA LYS A 56 6.18 -4.64 -4.31
C LYS A 56 5.37 -4.62 -3.02
N LEU A 57 4.81 -5.78 -2.67
CA LEU A 57 3.88 -5.96 -1.53
C LEU A 57 4.56 -6.45 -0.24
N TRP A 58 5.89 -6.56 -0.27
CA TRP A 58 6.75 -6.88 0.86
C TRP A 58 8.13 -6.24 0.66
N GLN A 59 8.89 -6.08 1.74
CA GLN A 59 10.28 -5.59 1.70
C GLN A 59 11.22 -6.57 2.42
N ASP A 60 12.51 -6.49 2.15
CA ASP A 60 13.51 -7.24 2.87
C ASP A 60 13.40 -6.96 4.36
N GLY A 61 13.33 -8.04 5.15
CA GLY A 61 13.04 -7.99 6.57
C GLY A 61 11.57 -7.80 6.97
N HIS A 62 10.63 -7.57 6.04
CA HIS A 62 9.21 -7.34 6.33
C HIS A 62 8.23 -8.04 5.36
N PRO A 63 7.30 -8.87 5.86
CA PRO A 63 7.09 -9.21 7.27
C PRO A 63 8.20 -10.11 7.82
N LYS A 64 8.55 -9.97 9.10
CA LYS A 64 9.57 -10.81 9.76
C LYS A 64 9.19 -12.30 9.83
N GLY A 65 7.91 -12.62 9.63
CA GLY A 65 7.40 -13.99 9.66
C GLY A 65 6.35 -14.22 8.60
N ARG A 66 5.52 -15.26 8.81
CA ARG A 66 4.47 -15.67 7.86
C ARG A 66 3.18 -14.85 7.95
N GLN A 67 3.15 -13.83 8.80
CA GLN A 67 1.96 -13.03 9.07
C GLN A 67 2.33 -11.56 9.19
N SER A 68 1.41 -10.71 8.76
CA SER A 68 1.50 -9.25 8.86
C SER A 68 0.12 -8.68 9.12
N SER A 69 0.02 -7.64 9.95
CA SER A 69 -1.22 -6.85 10.07
C SER A 69 -1.37 -5.81 8.95
N HIS A 70 -0.38 -5.71 8.07
CA HIS A 70 -0.25 -4.67 7.06
C HIS A 70 0.23 -5.21 5.72
N ILE A 71 -0.30 -4.64 4.65
CA ILE A 71 0.16 -4.84 3.27
C ILE A 71 0.83 -3.54 2.84
N SER A 72 2.14 -3.54 2.67
CA SER A 72 2.90 -2.36 2.22
C SER A 72 3.00 -2.33 0.70
N PHE A 73 3.24 -1.15 0.12
CA PHE A 73 3.41 -0.95 -1.32
C PHE A 73 4.67 -0.12 -1.58
N SER A 74 5.60 -0.64 -2.38
CA SER A 74 6.86 0.01 -2.76
C SER A 74 7.22 -0.21 -4.22
N CYS A 75 8.18 0.58 -4.73
CA CYS A 75 8.79 0.38 -6.04
C CYS A 75 9.79 -0.79 -6.05
N SER A 76 10.43 -1.08 -4.91
CA SER A 76 11.47 -2.11 -4.75
C SER A 76 11.21 -2.97 -3.52
N HIS A 77 11.91 -4.10 -3.40
CA HIS A 77 11.92 -4.92 -2.19
C HIS A 77 12.93 -4.41 -1.15
N GLU A 78 13.62 -3.30 -1.39
CA GLU A 78 14.65 -2.80 -0.47
C GLU A 78 14.06 -2.48 0.91
N PRO A 79 14.84 -2.65 2.00
CA PRO A 79 14.40 -2.33 3.35
C PRO A 79 13.86 -0.90 3.48
N ALA A 80 12.78 -0.74 4.23
CA ALA A 80 12.15 0.56 4.53
C ALA A 80 11.74 1.42 3.30
N SER A 81 11.62 0.81 2.11
CA SER A 81 11.29 1.51 0.86
C SER A 81 9.79 1.80 0.66
N TRP A 82 8.92 1.32 1.55
CA TRP A 82 7.46 1.44 1.43
C TRP A 82 6.98 2.89 1.27
N VAL A 83 6.01 3.06 0.39
CA VAL A 83 5.38 4.36 0.09
C VAL A 83 4.12 4.53 0.91
N PHE A 84 3.23 3.54 0.85
CA PHE A 84 2.03 3.48 1.66
C PHE A 84 1.75 2.04 2.10
N ALA A 85 0.81 1.86 3.01
CA ALA A 85 0.38 0.57 3.50
C ALA A 85 -1.11 0.56 3.86
N LEU A 86 -1.69 -0.63 3.78
CA LEU A 86 -2.99 -0.97 4.35
C LEU A 86 -2.75 -1.62 5.71
N GLY A 87 -2.78 -0.82 6.78
CA GLY A 87 -2.55 -1.26 8.17
C GLY A 87 -3.83 -1.44 8.99
N LEU A 88 -3.72 -1.74 10.29
CA LEU A 88 -4.91 -1.88 11.15
C LEU A 88 -5.69 -0.57 11.28
N GLU A 89 -5.00 0.55 11.16
CA GLU A 89 -5.57 1.90 11.14
C GLU A 89 -6.54 2.11 9.98
N ALA A 90 -6.40 1.32 8.92
CA ALA A 90 -7.28 1.30 7.74
C ALA A 90 -8.64 0.64 7.98
N CYS A 91 -8.89 0.11 9.19
CA CYS A 91 -10.12 -0.55 9.61
C CYS A 91 -10.48 -1.85 8.85
N PRO A 92 -9.53 -2.78 8.65
CA PRO A 92 -9.82 -4.02 7.93
C PRO A 92 -11.00 -4.79 8.53
N PRO A 93 -11.85 -5.43 7.70
CA PRO A 93 -11.72 -5.57 6.25
C PRO A 93 -12.31 -4.41 5.43
N ARG A 94 -12.90 -3.39 6.06
CA ARG A 94 -13.53 -2.24 5.36
C ARG A 94 -12.53 -1.10 5.24
N LEU A 95 -12.05 -0.82 4.04
CA LEU A 95 -10.97 0.12 3.86
C LEU A 95 -11.46 1.56 4.07
N GLN A 96 -11.10 2.18 5.18
CA GLN A 96 -11.52 3.56 5.49
C GLN A 96 -10.44 4.61 5.24
N LYS A 97 -9.16 4.21 5.27
CA LYS A 97 -8.03 5.11 5.06
C LYS A 97 -6.80 4.34 4.59
N ILE A 98 -5.88 5.05 3.94
CA ILE A 98 -4.59 4.53 3.50
C ILE A 98 -3.49 5.25 4.27
N THR A 99 -2.52 4.48 4.77
CA THR A 99 -1.41 5.01 5.56
C THR A 99 -0.21 5.30 4.66
N PHE A 100 0.19 6.57 4.54
CA PHE A 100 1.41 6.98 3.85
C PHE A 100 2.59 7.10 4.79
N ASN A 101 3.78 6.84 4.26
CA ASN A 101 5.02 7.00 4.98
C ASN A 101 5.24 8.48 5.35
N LYS A 102 5.59 8.74 6.60
CA LYS A 102 5.81 10.10 7.14
C LYS A 102 6.87 10.90 6.36
N ARG A 103 7.77 10.24 5.63
CA ARG A 103 8.77 10.93 4.78
C ARG A 103 8.13 11.84 3.73
N PHE A 104 6.88 11.59 3.36
CA PHE A 104 6.15 12.40 2.38
C PHE A 104 5.40 13.58 3.02
N LEU A 105 5.47 13.78 4.34
CA LEU A 105 4.76 14.84 5.05
C LEU A 105 4.93 16.23 4.41
N PRO A 106 6.14 16.66 3.98
CA PRO A 106 6.28 17.97 3.32
C PRO A 106 5.48 18.09 2.02
N ILE A 107 5.26 16.99 1.30
CA ILE A 107 4.45 16.99 0.07
C ILE A 107 2.97 17.14 0.42
N PHE A 108 2.50 16.47 1.48
CA PHE A 108 1.12 16.58 1.95
C PHE A 108 0.81 17.98 2.50
N GLU A 109 1.72 18.55 3.29
CA GLU A 109 1.60 19.92 3.82
C GLU A 109 1.55 20.97 2.71
N ALA A 110 2.25 20.74 1.59
CA ALA A 110 2.23 21.60 0.42
C ALA A 110 1.12 21.26 -0.60
N SER A 111 0.25 20.29 -0.30
CA SER A 111 -0.84 19.86 -1.18
C SER A 111 -2.19 20.39 -0.73
N HIS A 112 -3.17 20.40 -1.63
CA HIS A 112 -4.57 20.68 -1.31
C HIS A 112 -5.41 19.42 -1.04
N ILE A 113 -4.74 18.26 -0.89
CA ILE A 113 -5.42 16.99 -0.65
C ILE A 113 -5.91 16.91 0.79
N GLU A 114 -7.04 16.25 1.02
CA GLU A 114 -7.50 15.91 2.36
C GLU A 114 -6.61 14.83 2.98
N TRP A 115 -6.02 15.12 4.13
CA TRP A 115 -5.26 14.15 4.91
C TRP A 115 -5.35 14.44 6.41
N THR A 116 -5.09 13.43 7.22
CA THR A 116 -4.95 13.57 8.67
C THR A 116 -3.63 12.96 9.15
N ARG A 117 -3.13 13.43 10.29
CA ARG A 117 -1.90 12.93 10.89
C ARG A 117 -2.17 12.13 12.15
N GLN A 118 -1.48 11.01 12.31
CA GLN A 118 -1.44 10.34 13.60
C GLN A 118 -0.70 11.21 14.63
N LYS A 119 -1.31 11.45 15.79
CA LYS A 119 -0.72 12.23 16.89
C LYS A 119 0.64 11.65 17.36
N SER A 120 0.79 10.33 17.33
CA SER A 120 2.03 9.60 17.63
C SER A 120 2.54 8.86 16.39
N GLY A 121 3.87 8.80 16.17
CA GLY A 121 4.47 8.10 15.01
C GLY A 121 4.48 8.91 13.70
N GLY A 122 3.58 9.88 13.55
CA GLY A 122 3.59 10.85 12.45
C GLY A 122 3.16 10.28 11.09
N HIS A 123 2.48 9.14 11.09
CA HIS A 123 1.89 8.58 9.88
C HIS A 123 0.80 9.49 9.32
N ILE A 124 0.66 9.45 7.99
CA ILE A 124 -0.27 10.27 7.23
C ILE A 124 -1.41 9.37 6.78
N PHE A 125 -2.65 9.78 6.98
CA PHE A 125 -3.82 9.04 6.54
C PHE A 125 -4.56 9.82 5.47
N VAL A 126 -4.92 9.13 4.39
CA VAL A 126 -5.74 9.68 3.31
C VAL A 126 -6.98 8.83 3.07
N PRO A 127 -8.08 9.40 2.60
CA PRO A 127 -9.21 8.63 2.11
C PRO A 127 -8.80 7.71 0.94
N PRO A 128 -9.37 6.50 0.82
CA PRO A 128 -9.00 5.57 -0.25
C PRO A 128 -9.25 6.12 -1.66
N GLY A 129 -10.31 6.93 -1.83
CA GLY A 129 -10.64 7.58 -3.09
C GLY A 129 -9.57 8.57 -3.59
N SER A 130 -8.74 9.10 -2.70
CA SER A 130 -7.68 10.06 -3.03
C SER A 130 -6.36 9.38 -3.46
N LEU A 131 -6.26 8.05 -3.45
CA LEU A 131 -5.01 7.33 -3.68
C LEU A 131 -4.35 7.72 -5.01
N ALA A 132 -5.10 7.68 -6.12
CA ALA A 132 -4.55 7.97 -7.45
C ALA A 132 -4.04 9.41 -7.57
N GLU A 133 -4.76 10.36 -6.98
CA GLU A 133 -4.35 11.77 -6.95
C GLU A 133 -3.05 11.96 -6.16
N VAL A 134 -2.99 11.39 -4.95
CA VAL A 134 -1.80 11.44 -4.09
C VAL A 134 -0.59 10.86 -4.81
N LEU A 135 -0.72 9.68 -5.41
CA LEU A 135 0.39 9.03 -6.13
C LEU A 135 0.83 9.86 -7.36
N GLY A 136 -0.11 10.54 -8.02
CA GLY A 136 0.19 11.50 -9.08
C GLY A 136 1.08 12.65 -8.61
N ILE A 137 0.74 13.26 -7.46
CA ILE A 137 1.54 14.34 -6.86
C ILE A 137 2.93 13.83 -6.47
N LEU A 138 3.01 12.68 -5.79
CA LEU A 138 4.29 12.09 -5.37
C LEU A 138 5.21 11.84 -6.58
N ARG A 139 4.67 11.24 -7.65
CA ARG A 139 5.43 10.98 -8.88
C ARG A 139 5.95 12.26 -9.53
N ALA A 140 5.11 13.29 -9.65
CA ALA A 140 5.48 14.56 -10.27
C ALA A 140 6.58 15.31 -9.48
N ARG A 141 6.55 15.22 -8.15
CA ARG A 141 7.55 15.87 -7.27
C ARG A 141 8.90 15.14 -7.32
N VAL A 142 8.90 13.80 -7.36
CA VAL A 142 10.14 13.01 -7.50
C VAL A 142 10.83 13.31 -8.84
N THR A 143 10.08 13.43 -9.93
CA THR A 143 10.68 13.75 -11.25
C THR A 143 11.29 15.16 -11.32
N ARG A 144 10.76 16.14 -10.57
CA ARG A 144 11.28 17.51 -10.56
C ARG A 144 12.58 17.65 -9.76
N SER A 145 12.87 16.74 -8.83
CA SER A 145 14.10 16.76 -8.03
C SER A 145 15.34 16.18 -8.74
N VAL A 146 15.18 15.61 -9.94
CA VAL A 146 16.28 14.96 -10.70
C VAL A 146 16.82 15.83 -11.85
N VAL A 147 16.25 17.02 -12.06
CA VAL A 147 16.81 18.01 -13.00
C VAL A 147 17.50 19.08 -12.17
N PRO A 148 18.85 19.11 -12.09
CA PRO A 148 19.53 20.30 -11.64
C PRO A 148 19.32 21.39 -12.70
N GLU A 149 18.92 22.59 -12.26
CA GLU A 149 19.12 23.81 -13.04
C GLU A 149 20.60 24.05 -13.31
#